data_AF-A0A351X699-F1
#
_entry.id   AF-A0A351X699-F1
#
_cell.length_a   1.000
_cell.length_b   1.000
_cell.length_c   1.000
_cell.angle_alpha   90.00
_cell.angle_beta   90.00
_cell.angle_gamma   90.00
#
_symmetry.space_group_name_H-M   'P 1'
#
loop_
_entity.id
_entity.type
_entity.pdbx_description
1 polymer ?
#
loop_
_entity_poly.entity_id
_entity_poly.type
_entity_poly.pdbx_seq_one_letter_code
_entity_poly.pdbx_strand_id
1 'polypeptide(L)'
;MQPIPLSGFANSNKYGRITLLALEEVMGKHGVNAILNLARLAHFVDNYPPANLERQFDFAYTSSLMGALEEMYGVRGGRVFAL
;
A
#
# COMPACT_ATOMS: atom_id res chain seq x y z
N MET A 1 4.08 -5.22 12.49
CA MET A 1 3.82 -6.35 11.56
C MET A 1 5.08 -7.18 11.22
N GLN A 2 4.95 -8.52 11.10
CA GLN A 2 6.02 -9.36 10.53
C GLN A 2 6.13 -9.12 9.01
N PRO A 3 7.34 -9.16 8.41
CA PRO A 3 7.49 -9.00 6.96
C PRO A 3 6.82 -10.15 6.21
N ILE A 4 5.99 -9.81 5.22
CA ILE A 4 5.35 -10.79 4.34
C ILE A 4 6.32 -11.08 3.19
N PRO A 5 6.71 -12.35 2.94
CA PRO A 5 7.57 -12.69 1.82
C PRO A 5 6.86 -12.41 0.49
N LEU A 6 7.63 -12.11 -0.56
CA LEU A 6 7.10 -11.94 -1.91
C LEU A 6 6.32 -13.19 -2.34
N SER A 7 5.14 -12.98 -2.92
CA SER A 7 4.27 -14.07 -3.34
C SER A 7 4.73 -14.74 -4.63
N GLY A 8 5.55 -14.06 -5.44
CA GLY A 8 5.93 -14.52 -6.77
C GLY A 8 4.84 -14.29 -7.83
N PHE A 9 3.71 -13.70 -7.43
CA PHE A 9 2.62 -13.30 -8.31
C PHE A 9 2.39 -11.80 -8.19
N ALA A 10 2.17 -11.14 -9.32
CA ALA A 10 2.08 -9.69 -9.38
C ALA A 10 0.83 -9.21 -10.12
N ASN A 11 0.26 -8.12 -9.59
CA ASN A 11 -0.71 -7.28 -10.29
C ASN A 11 0.00 -6.24 -11.16
N SER A 12 -0.78 -5.55 -11.99
CA SER A 12 -0.30 -4.42 -12.80
C SER A 12 0.25 -3.28 -11.95
N ASN A 13 1.28 -2.59 -12.44
CA ASN A 13 1.77 -1.36 -11.80
C ASN A 13 0.67 -0.30 -11.67
N LYS A 14 -0.21 -0.19 -12.67
CA LYS A 14 -1.38 0.71 -12.62
C LYS A 14 -2.28 0.45 -11.42
N TYR A 15 -2.52 -0.82 -11.06
CA TYR A 15 -3.28 -1.16 -9.85
C TYR A 15 -2.56 -0.62 -8.60
N GLY A 16 -1.29 -0.97 -8.41
CA GLY A 16 -0.51 -0.52 -7.25
C GLY A 16 -0.42 1.00 -7.15
N ARG A 17 -0.22 1.69 -8.29
CA ARG A 17 -0.19 3.15 -8.37
C ARG A 17 -1.50 3.78 -7.93
N ILE A 18 -2.64 3.31 -8.44
CA ILE A 18 -3.95 3.85 -8.07
C ILE A 18 -4.23 3.62 -6.59
N THR A 19 -3.87 2.45 -6.04
CA THR A 19 -4.01 2.17 -4.62
C THR A 19 -3.20 3.15 -3.76
N LEU A 20 -1.93 3.37 -4.07
CA LEU A 20 -1.08 4.29 -3.30
C LEU A 20 -1.53 5.76 -3.43
N LEU A 21 -1.96 6.17 -4.63
CA LEU A 21 -2.52 7.50 -4.84
C LEU A 21 -3.82 7.72 -4.04
N ALA A 22 -4.71 6.74 -4.02
CA ALA A 22 -5.95 6.83 -3.25
C ALA A 22 -5.67 6.93 -1.73
N LEU A 23 -4.68 6.17 -1.22
CA LEU A 23 -4.25 6.28 0.17
C LEU A 23 -3.67 7.66 0.47
N GLU A 24 -2.84 8.20 -0.42
CA GLU A 24 -2.30 9.56 -0.27
C GLU A 24 -3.38 10.63 -0.31
N GLU A 25 -4.37 10.51 -1.20
CA GLU A 25 -5.49 11.44 -1.29
C GLU A 25 -6.29 11.50 0.01
N VAL A 26 -6.54 10.35 0.62
CA VAL A 26 -7.38 10.25 1.82
C VAL A 26 -6.61 10.58 3.10
N MET A 27 -5.33 10.20 3.19
CA MET A 27 -4.53 10.31 4.42
C MET A 27 -3.51 11.46 4.39
N GLY A 28 -3.30 12.07 3.22
CA GLY A 28 -2.21 13.00 2.95
C GLY A 28 -0.83 12.33 2.84
N LYS A 29 0.14 13.08 2.30
CA LYS A 29 1.51 12.62 2.06
C LYS A 29 2.21 12.07 3.32
N HIS A 30 2.02 12.72 4.47
CA HIS A 30 2.61 12.26 5.72
C HIS A 30 1.99 10.95 6.19
N GLY A 31 0.68 10.78 6.03
CA GLY A 31 -0.03 9.57 6.42
C GLY A 31 0.40 8.37 5.57
N VAL A 32 0.40 8.52 4.24
CA VAL A 32 0.80 7.41 3.34
C VAL A 32 2.26 7.01 3.57
N ASN A 33 3.15 7.98 3.83
CA ASN A 33 4.53 7.69 4.18
C ASN A 33 4.64 6.90 5.49
N ALA A 34 3.84 7.22 6.52
CA ALA A 34 3.82 6.46 7.76
C ALA A 34 3.36 5.00 7.53
N ILE A 35 2.30 4.80 6.74
CA ILE A 35 1.83 3.45 6.37
C ILE A 35 2.87 2.67 5.56
N LEU A 36 3.50 3.29 4.55
CA LEU A 36 4.53 2.65 3.75
C LEU A 36 5.73 2.22 4.60
N ASN A 37 6.13 3.04 5.57
CA ASN A 37 7.19 2.67 6.51
C ASN A 37 6.77 1.49 7.42
N LEU A 38 5.55 1.55 7.98
CA LEU A 38 5.01 0.46 8.82
C LEU A 38 4.88 -0.86 8.05
N ALA A 39 4.46 -0.79 6.79
CA ALA A 39 4.36 -1.90 5.87
C ALA A 39 5.71 -2.44 5.37
N ARG A 40 6.84 -1.79 5.72
CA ARG A 40 8.19 -2.08 5.19
C ARG A 40 8.32 -1.91 3.68
N LEU A 41 7.54 -0.98 3.12
CA LEU A 41 7.49 -0.63 1.70
C LEU A 41 8.02 0.79 1.44
N ALA A 42 9.01 1.23 2.21
CA ALA A 42 9.59 2.57 2.10
C ALA A 42 10.14 2.91 0.70
N HIS A 43 10.42 1.91 -0.14
CA HIS A 43 10.83 2.09 -1.53
C HIS A 43 9.75 2.68 -2.45
N PHE A 44 8.49 2.72 -2.01
CA PHE A 44 7.42 3.45 -2.69
C PHE A 44 7.24 4.90 -2.21
N VAL A 45 7.95 5.35 -1.17
CA VAL A 45 7.90 6.75 -0.74
C VAL A 45 8.44 7.63 -1.86
N ASP A 46 7.61 8.58 -2.32
CA ASP A 46 7.91 9.46 -3.47
C ASP A 46 8.27 8.73 -4.77
N ASN A 47 8.01 7.42 -4.85
CA ASN A 47 8.43 6.54 -5.95
C ASN A 47 7.34 5.52 -6.27
N TYR A 48 6.13 5.99 -6.59
CA TYR A 48 5.01 5.11 -6.93
C TYR A 48 5.24 4.35 -8.23
N PRO A 49 4.65 3.14 -8.37
CA PRO A 49 4.74 2.36 -9.60
C PRO A 49 4.38 3.18 -10.85
N PRO A 50 4.98 2.88 -12.01
CA PRO A 50 4.67 3.58 -13.25
C PRO A 50 3.21 3.33 -13.68
N ALA A 51 2.66 4.25 -14.47
CA ALA A 51 1.28 4.15 -14.97
C ALA A 51 1.15 3.20 -16.18
N ASN A 52 1.65 1.96 -16.07
CA ASN A 52 1.61 0.93 -17.10
C ASN A 52 0.92 -0.37 -16.61
N LEU A 53 0.65 -1.30 -17.52
CA LEU A 53 -0.02 -2.56 -17.20
C LEU A 53 0.95 -3.73 -16.90
N GLU A 54 2.24 -3.44 -16.73
CA GLU A 54 3.24 -4.47 -16.44
C GLU A 54 2.98 -5.09 -15.06
N ARG A 55 3.08 -6.42 -14.98
CA ARG A 55 2.81 -7.18 -13.75
C ARG A 55 4.03 -7.22 -12.85
N GLN A 56 4.31 -6.12 -12.14
CA GLN A 56 5.47 -5.99 -11.24
C GLN A 56 5.09 -5.63 -9.80
N PHE A 57 3.81 -5.38 -9.53
CA PHE A 57 3.33 -5.09 -8.18
C PHE A 57 2.95 -6.39 -7.45
N ASP A 58 3.85 -6.93 -6.63
CA ASP A 58 3.64 -8.20 -5.92
C ASP A 58 2.43 -8.14 -4.98
N PHE A 59 1.62 -9.20 -4.93
CA PHE A 59 0.45 -9.24 -4.04
C PHE A 59 0.80 -9.12 -2.56
N ALA A 60 2.02 -9.52 -2.16
CA ALA A 60 2.51 -9.34 -0.80
C ALA A 60 2.52 -7.86 -0.39
N TYR A 61 2.73 -6.94 -1.33
CA TYR A 61 2.69 -5.49 -1.05
C TYR A 61 1.28 -5.05 -0.62
N THR A 62 0.23 -5.52 -1.30
CA THR A 62 -1.15 -5.25 -0.89
C THR A 62 -1.44 -5.81 0.50
N SER A 63 -1.04 -7.05 0.78
CA SER A 63 -1.23 -7.65 2.10
C SER A 63 -0.48 -6.86 3.18
N SER A 64 0.74 -6.40 2.91
CA SER A 64 1.51 -5.57 3.84
C SER A 64 0.87 -4.21 4.08
N LEU A 65 0.32 -3.57 3.04
CA LEU A 65 -0.43 -2.31 3.17
C LEU A 65 -1.69 -2.48 4.03
N MET A 66 -2.48 -3.52 3.76
CA MET A 66 -3.71 -3.79 4.53
C MET A 66 -3.41 -4.09 5.99
N GLY A 67 -2.39 -4.90 6.28
CA GLY A 67 -1.95 -5.19 7.64
C GLY A 67 -1.44 -3.94 8.37
N ALA A 68 -0.70 -3.06 7.69
CA ALA A 68 -0.25 -1.79 8.26
C ALA A 68 -1.43 -0.83 8.55
N LEU A 69 -2.43 -0.78 7.68
CA LEU A 69 -3.64 0.00 7.90
C LEU A 69 -4.44 -0.52 9.09
N GLU A 70 -4.58 -1.84 9.23
CA GLU A 70 -5.22 -2.47 10.37
C GLU A 70 -4.44 -2.23 11.66
N GLU A 71 -3.11 -2.27 11.64
CA GLU A 71 -2.26 -1.99 12.80
C GLU A 71 -2.34 -0.52 13.23
N MET A 72 -2.38 0.43 12.27
CA MET A 72 -2.41 1.87 12.56
C MET A 72 -3.79 2.36 13.00
N TYR A 73 -4.87 1.84 12.42
CA TYR A 73 -6.23 2.36 12.65
C TYR A 73 -7.18 1.35 13.32
N GLY A 74 -6.74 0.12 13.56
CA GLY A 74 -7.52 -0.97 14.14
C GLY A 74 -8.62 -1.50 13.21
N VAL A 75 -9.31 -2.56 13.65
CA VAL A 75 -10.43 -3.21 12.93
C VAL A 75 -11.56 -2.23 12.54
N ARG A 76 -11.71 -1.12 13.28
CA ARG A 76 -12.71 -0.07 13.03
C ARG A 76 -12.23 1.03 12.09
N GLY A 77 -10.92 1.17 11.93
CA GLY A 77 -10.27 2.20 11.12
C GLY A 77 -10.49 2.04 9.62
N GLY A 78 -10.49 0.80 9.12
CA GLY A 78 -10.78 0.51 7.71
C GLY A 78 -12.14 1.00 7.23
N ARG A 79 -13.11 1.23 8.14
CA ARG A 79 -14.43 1.80 7.78
C ARG A 79 -14.38 3.28 7.45
N VAL A 80 -13.41 4.03 8.00
CA VAL A 80 -13.23 5.45 7.70
C VAL A 80 -12.74 5.65 6.26
N PHE A 81 -12.10 4.63 5.69
CA PHE A 81 -11.58 4.62 4.32
C PHE A 81 -12.47 3.87 3.31
N ALA A 82 -13.66 3.42 3.74
CA ALA A 82 -14.60 2.66 2.92
C ALA A 82 -15.78 3.52 2.40
N LEU A 83 -15.77 4.83 2.67
CA LEU A 83 -16.77 5.81 2.23
C LEU A 83 -16.19 6.68 1.11
#